data_AF-A0A9W8XXE1-F1
#
_entry.id   AF-A0A9W8XXE1-F1
#
_cell.length_a   1.000
_cell.length_b   1.000
_cell.length_c   1.000
_cell.angle_alpha   90.00
_cell.angle_beta   90.00
_cell.angle_gamma   90.00
#
_symmetry.space_group_name_H-M   'P 1'
#
loop_
_entity.id
_entity.type
_entity.pdbx_description
1 polymer ?
#
loop_
_entity_poly.entity_id
_entity_poly.type
_entity_poly.pdbx_seq_one_letter_code
_entity_poly.pdbx_strand_id
1 'polypeptide(L)'
;MADKLRAQQQLEALQARYVGIGSADTTKHEWTSNIARDSLSSYIGHPPLLQYMSIGLGQSREQTRLQLLERMIRPVGPPPEVSSDEAETSETSETPETSETSANSETTETPETTQNSD
;
A
#
# COMPACT_ATOMS: atom_id res chain seq x y z
N MET A 1 -16.45 38.16 -4.45
CA MET A 1 -15.42 37.98 -3.38
C MET A 1 -16.02 37.40 -2.10
N ALA A 2 -17.20 37.85 -1.65
CA ALA A 2 -17.83 37.33 -0.42
C ALA A 2 -18.05 35.81 -0.42
N ASP A 3 -18.45 35.21 -1.54
CA ASP A 3 -18.73 33.78 -1.59
C ASP A 3 -17.47 32.92 -1.57
N LYS A 4 -16.35 33.42 -2.12
CA LYS A 4 -15.04 32.75 -2.02
C LYS A 4 -14.55 32.71 -0.57
N LEU A 5 -14.75 33.80 0.18
CA LEU A 5 -14.39 33.86 1.59
C LEU A 5 -15.28 32.95 2.45
N ARG A 6 -16.59 32.91 2.18
CA ARG A 6 -17.50 31.96 2.85
C ARG A 6 -17.11 30.51 2.59
N ALA A 7 -16.75 30.17 1.36
CA ALA A 7 -16.30 28.83 1.01
C ALA A 7 -14.99 28.46 1.73
N GLN A 8 -14.04 29.39 1.86
CA GLN A 8 -12.80 29.18 2.62
C GLN A 8 -13.07 28.92 4.11
N GLN A 9 -13.92 29.74 4.73
CA GLN A 9 -14.30 29.54 6.14
C GLN A 9 -15.01 28.20 6.37
N GLN A 10 -15.87 27.78 5.43
CA GLN A 10 -16.52 26.46 5.50
C GLN A 10 -15.50 25.32 5.38
N LEU A 11 -14.52 25.45 4.49
CA LEU A 11 -13.46 24.47 4.30
C LEU A 11 -12.58 24.34 5.54
N GLU A 12 -12.15 25.46 6.14
CA GLU A 12 -11.39 25.47 7.40
C GLU A 12 -12.20 24.84 8.54
N ALA A 13 -13.50 25.13 8.63
CA ALA A 13 -14.37 24.53 9.62
C ALA A 13 -14.52 23.01 9.44
N LEU A 14 -14.52 22.51 8.19
CA LEU A 14 -14.56 21.08 7.90
C LEU A 14 -13.22 20.42 8.20
N GLN A 15 -12.10 21.03 7.84
CA GLN A 15 -10.75 20.54 8.15
C GLN A 15 -10.51 20.42 9.65
N ALA A 16 -11.06 21.33 10.46
CA ALA A 16 -10.99 21.26 11.91
C ALA A 16 -11.81 20.10 12.51
N ARG A 17 -12.88 19.64 11.82
CA ARG A 17 -13.74 18.56 12.29
C ARG A 17 -13.28 17.18 11.83
N TYR A 18 -12.84 17.08 10.59
CA TYR A 18 -12.50 15.82 9.95
C TYR A 18 -11.00 15.78 9.70
N VAL A 19 -10.31 15.00 10.54
CA VAL A 19 -8.89 14.75 10.41
C VAL A 19 -8.62 14.05 9.07
N GLY A 20 -7.61 14.49 8.34
CA GLY A 20 -7.21 13.90 7.06
C GLY A 20 -7.71 14.66 5.82
N ILE A 21 -8.56 15.67 5.97
CA ILE A 21 -8.91 16.56 4.85
C ILE A 21 -7.68 17.35 4.40
N GLY A 22 -7.30 17.19 3.14
CA GLY A 22 -6.21 17.92 2.53
C GLY A 22 -6.57 19.33 2.06
N SER A 23 -5.54 20.09 1.70
CA SER A 23 -5.60 21.36 0.97
C SER A 23 -4.76 21.23 -0.31
N ALA A 24 -4.74 22.27 -1.16
CA ALA A 24 -3.89 22.30 -2.34
C ALA A 24 -2.39 22.16 -2.01
N ASP A 25 -2.01 22.50 -0.78
CA ASP A 25 -0.62 22.49 -0.30
C ASP A 25 -0.29 21.24 0.52
N THR A 26 -1.16 20.22 0.54
CA THR A 26 -0.89 18.97 1.27
C THR A 26 0.30 18.24 0.67
N THR A 27 1.28 17.94 1.52
CA THR A 27 2.50 17.27 1.08
C THR A 27 2.25 15.77 0.84
N LYS A 28 3.10 15.14 0.01
CA LYS A 28 3.07 13.68 -0.19
C LYS A 28 3.22 12.93 1.15
N HIS A 29 4.04 13.44 2.06
CA HIS A 29 4.24 12.83 3.38
C HIS A 29 2.96 12.88 4.22
N GLU A 30 2.29 14.03 4.30
CA GLU A 30 1.03 14.19 5.03
C GLU A 30 -0.07 13.27 4.48
N TRP A 31 -0.22 13.24 3.15
CA TRP A 31 -1.22 12.40 2.49
C TRP A 31 -0.98 10.91 2.77
N THR A 32 0.24 10.42 2.49
CA THR A 32 0.60 9.00 2.72
C THR A 32 0.49 8.63 4.20
N SER A 33 0.86 9.53 5.11
CA SER A 33 0.70 9.31 6.54
C SER A 33 -0.77 9.18 6.96
N ASN A 34 -1.67 9.96 6.37
CA ASN A 34 -3.11 9.86 6.66
C ASN A 34 -3.69 8.55 6.14
N ILE A 35 -3.38 8.18 4.89
CA ILE A 35 -3.81 6.90 4.29
C ILE A 35 -3.34 5.69 5.12
N ALA A 36 -2.09 5.72 5.60
CA ALA A 36 -1.57 4.65 6.44
C ALA A 36 -2.29 4.57 7.79
N ARG A 37 -2.62 5.71 8.42
CA ARG A 37 -3.42 5.73 9.67
C ARG A 37 -4.84 5.20 9.44
N ASP A 38 -5.48 5.56 8.34
CA ASP A 38 -6.83 5.08 8.01
C ASP A 38 -6.85 3.57 7.76
N SER A 39 -5.81 3.05 7.11
CA SER A 39 -5.63 1.61 6.90
C SER A 39 -5.45 0.87 8.22
N LEU A 40 -4.55 1.34 9.09
CA LEU A 40 -4.32 0.76 10.42
C LEU A 40 -5.58 0.82 11.30
N SER A 41 -6.30 1.94 11.28
CA SER A 41 -7.58 2.11 11.99
C SER A 41 -8.62 1.09 11.51
N SER A 42 -8.70 0.87 10.19
CA SER A 42 -9.60 -0.12 9.60
C SER A 42 -9.25 -1.54 10.03
N TYR A 43 -7.96 -1.88 10.12
CA TYR A 43 -7.50 -3.19 10.58
C TYR A 43 -7.88 -3.46 12.04
N ILE A 44 -7.79 -2.43 12.90
CA ILE A 44 -8.15 -2.53 14.31
C ILE A 44 -9.68 -2.54 14.51
N GLY A 45 -10.41 -1.75 13.71
CA GLY A 45 -11.85 -1.56 13.82
C GLY A 45 -12.70 -2.74 13.33
N HIS A 46 -12.18 -3.56 12.42
CA HIS A 46 -12.88 -4.71 11.87
C HIS A 46 -12.39 -6.02 12.53
N PRO A 47 -13.19 -6.66 13.42
CA PRO A 47 -12.75 -7.87 14.12
C PRO A 47 -12.29 -9.04 13.21
N PRO A 48 -12.92 -9.31 12.04
CA PRO A 48 -12.46 -10.36 11.14
C PRO A 48 -11.07 -10.06 10.56
N LEU A 49 -10.78 -8.80 10.26
CA LEU A 49 -9.53 -8.38 9.66
C LEU A 49 -8.39 -8.42 10.68
N LEU A 50 -8.66 -7.96 11.91
CA LEU A 50 -7.73 -8.10 13.03
C LEU A 50 -7.40 -9.59 13.30
N GLN A 51 -8.41 -10.45 13.25
CA GLN A 51 -8.22 -11.89 13.42
C GLN A 51 -7.33 -12.47 12.31
N TYR A 52 -7.62 -12.12 11.05
CA TYR A 52 -6.81 -12.55 9.91
C TYR A 52 -5.33 -12.15 10.06
N MET A 53 -5.06 -10.90 10.45
CA MET A 53 -3.70 -10.41 10.68
C MET A 53 -3.02 -11.13 11.85
N SER A 54 -3.75 -11.40 12.94
CA SER A 54 -3.20 -12.12 14.11
C SER A 54 -2.81 -13.56 13.79
N ILE A 55 -3.58 -14.24 12.94
CA ILE A 55 -3.27 -15.59 12.45
C ILE A 55 -2.04 -15.53 11.54
N GLY A 56 -1.96 -14.56 10.63
CA GLY A 56 -0.80 -14.40 9.73
C GLY A 56 0.51 -14.09 10.46
N LEU A 57 0.45 -13.36 11.57
CA LEU A 57 1.61 -13.02 12.40
C LEU A 57 1.91 -14.08 13.48
N GLY A 58 1.01 -15.03 13.73
CA GLY A 58 1.15 -16.03 14.79
C GLY A 58 1.13 -15.43 16.20
N GLN A 59 0.52 -14.27 16.38
CA GLN A 59 0.47 -13.53 17.65
C GLN A 59 -0.94 -13.52 18.25
N SER A 60 -1.05 -13.18 19.54
CA SER A 60 -2.37 -12.97 20.12
C SER A 60 -3.04 -11.75 19.50
N ARG A 61 -4.37 -11.76 19.46
CA ARG A 61 -5.17 -10.68 18.87
C ARG A 61 -4.88 -9.32 19.53
N GLU A 62 -4.68 -9.31 20.85
CA GLU A 62 -4.38 -8.09 21.59
C GLU A 62 -2.94 -7.60 21.37
N GLN A 63 -1.96 -8.50 21.23
CA GLN A 63 -0.59 -8.12 20.85
C GLN A 63 -0.57 -7.49 19.45
N THR A 64 -1.27 -8.09 18.50
CA THR A 64 -1.40 -7.55 17.14
C THR A 64 -2.06 -6.17 17.17
N ARG A 65 -3.11 -6.00 17.97
CA ARG A 65 -3.79 -4.71 18.16
C ARG A 65 -2.84 -3.64 18.70
N LEU A 66 -2.06 -3.96 19.74
CA LEU A 66 -1.08 -3.03 20.31
C LEU A 66 -0.02 -2.63 19.29
N GLN A 67 0.52 -3.59 18.55
CA GLN A 67 1.52 -3.32 17.52
C GLN A 67 0.98 -2.41 16.41
N LEU A 68 -0.28 -2.62 15.98
CA LEU A 68 -0.93 -1.76 14.99
C LEU A 68 -1.15 -0.34 15.53
N LEU A 69 -1.54 -0.19 16.80
CA LEU A 69 -1.70 1.11 17.46
C LEU A 69 -0.36 1.86 17.59
N GLU A 70 0.71 1.18 17.99
CA GLU A 70 2.06 1.77 18.08
C GLU A 70 2.54 2.29 16.72
N ARG A 71 2.23 1.56 15.64
CA ARG A 71 2.55 1.98 14.27
C ARG A 71 1.78 3.23 13.79
N MET A 72 0.70 3.64 14.46
CA MET A 72 -0.07 4.84 14.05
C MET A 72 0.64 6.16 14.34
N ILE A 73 1.62 6.18 15.26
CA ILE A 73 2.35 7.41 15.65
C ILE A 73 3.10 7.98 14.45
N ARG A 74 3.84 7.12 13.74
CA ARG A 74 4.66 7.51 12.59
C ARG A 74 4.72 6.37 11.57
N PRO A 75 3.65 6.18 10.78
CA PRO A 75 3.55 5.02 9.89
C PRO A 75 4.51 5.07 8.70
N VAL A 76 4.85 6.27 8.22
CA VAL A 76 5.65 6.50 7.00
C VAL A 76 7.04 7.08 7.30
N GLY A 77 7.50 7.01 8.55
CA GLY A 77 8.79 7.57 8.95
C GLY A 77 8.78 9.10 9.17
N PRO A 78 9.95 9.68 9.52
CA PRO A 78 10.06 11.11 9.75
C PRO A 78 9.71 11.92 8.49
N PRO A 79 9.18 13.14 8.64
CA PRO A 79 8.95 14.02 7.50
C PRO A 79 10.28 14.31 6.78
N PRO A 80 10.26 14.45 5.44
CA PRO A 80 11.45 14.82 4.68
C PRO A 80 11.98 16.17 5.18
N GLU A 81 13.30 16.29 5.30
CA GLU A 81 13.93 17.58 5.52
C GLU A 81 13.66 18.45 4.29
N VAL A 82 13.12 19.64 4.49
CA VAL A 82 12.93 20.62 3.41
C VAL A 82 14.29 21.13 2.95
N SER A 83 14.99 20.35 2.13
CA SER A 83 16.08 20.86 1.32
C SER A 83 15.50 21.83 0.29
N SER A 84 16.06 23.02 0.23
CA SER A 84 15.72 24.07 -0.73
C SER A 84 16.05 23.73 -2.19
N ASP A 85 16.47 22.50 -2.49
CA ASP A 85 17.04 22.10 -3.76
C ASP A 85 16.60 20.66 -4.04
N GLU A 86 15.58 20.47 -4.88
CA GLU A 86 15.29 19.24 -5.65
C GLU A 86 14.01 19.46 -6.49
N ALA A 87 14.11 20.40 -7.43
CA ALA A 87 13.41 20.25 -8.70
C ALA A 87 14.26 19.28 -9.54
N GLU A 88 13.63 18.32 -10.19
CA GLU A 88 14.22 17.30 -11.08
C GLU A 88 14.98 16.16 -10.38
N THR A 89 14.31 15.02 -10.18
CA THR A 89 14.73 13.69 -10.67
C THR A 89 13.82 12.59 -10.09
N SER A 90 13.63 11.53 -10.87
CA SER A 90 12.85 10.30 -10.61
C SER A 90 11.41 10.22 -11.13
N GLU A 91 11.19 10.69 -12.36
CA GLU A 91 10.59 9.77 -13.34
C GLU A 91 11.68 8.77 -13.76
N THR A 92 11.30 7.51 -14.02
CA THR A 92 12.07 6.35 -14.51
C THR A 92 12.71 5.41 -13.46
N SER A 93 12.04 4.27 -13.24
CA SER A 93 12.62 2.90 -13.26
C SER A 93 11.47 1.91 -12.99
N GLU A 94 10.75 1.48 -14.03
CA GLU A 94 10.92 0.15 -14.65
C GLU A 94 10.51 -1.02 -13.75
N THR A 95 9.33 -1.55 -14.01
CA THR A 95 8.89 -2.90 -13.63
C THR A 95 9.67 -3.96 -14.41
N PRO A 96 10.27 -4.98 -13.79
CA PRO A 96 10.73 -6.15 -14.53
C PRO A 96 9.54 -7.05 -14.87
N GLU A 97 9.39 -7.35 -16.17
CA GLU A 97 8.43 -8.29 -16.73
C GLU A 97 8.57 -9.68 -16.09
N THR A 98 7.46 -10.24 -15.64
CA THR A 98 7.34 -11.64 -15.27
C THR A 98 7.32 -12.50 -16.52
N SER A 99 8.39 -13.26 -16.76
CA SER A 99 8.41 -14.34 -17.76
C SER A 99 7.47 -15.46 -17.33
N GLU A 100 6.34 -15.60 -18.03
CA GLU A 100 5.41 -16.71 -17.87
C GLU A 100 6.06 -18.02 -18.28
N THR A 101 6.12 -18.95 -17.34
CA THR A 101 6.34 -20.37 -17.58
C THR A 101 5.05 -20.94 -18.17
N SER A 102 5.04 -21.23 -19.48
CA SER A 102 3.98 -22.03 -20.09
C SER A 102 4.45 -23.46 -20.33
N ALA A 103 3.62 -24.37 -19.82
CA ALA A 103 3.79 -25.80 -19.79
C ALA A 103 3.59 -26.48 -21.15
N ASN A 104 4.15 -27.69 -21.22
CA ASN A 104 4.06 -28.72 -22.24
C ASN A 104 2.70 -28.93 -22.93
N SER A 105 2.76 -29.20 -24.24
CA SER A 105 1.94 -30.23 -24.92
C SER A 105 2.79 -30.77 -26.09
N GLU A 106 3.25 -32.03 -25.99
CA GLU A 106 2.67 -33.19 -26.68
C GLU A 106 3.13 -33.31 -28.14
N THR A 107 4.14 -34.14 -28.41
CA THR A 107 4.21 -34.89 -29.67
C THR A 107 4.93 -36.22 -29.45
N THR A 108 4.12 -37.26 -29.60
CA THR A 108 4.41 -38.68 -29.71
C THR A 108 5.42 -38.95 -30.81
N GLU A 109 6.42 -39.81 -30.56
CA GLU A 109 6.98 -40.73 -31.57
C GLU A 109 7.94 -41.74 -30.91
N THR A 110 7.51 -43.00 -30.91
CA THR A 110 8.31 -44.19 -30.56
C THR A 110 9.19 -44.62 -31.73
N PRO A 111 10.44 -45.05 -31.51
CA PRO A 111 11.12 -45.95 -32.43
C PRO A 111 11.38 -47.32 -31.79
N GLU A 112 10.73 -48.38 -32.31
CA GLU A 112 11.14 -49.77 -32.05
C GLU A 112 12.33 -50.15 -32.95
N THR A 113 13.37 -50.66 -32.32
CA THR A 113 14.59 -51.16 -32.95
C THR A 113 14.40 -52.60 -33.43
N THR A 114 14.70 -52.80 -34.72
CA THR A 114 14.88 -54.05 -35.46
C THR A 114 15.85 -55.04 -34.77
N GLN A 115 15.51 -56.34 -34.71
CA GLN A 115 16.35 -57.45 -35.24
C GLN A 115 15.75 -58.86 -35.08
N ASN A 116 15.56 -59.49 -36.25
CA ASN A 116 15.84 -60.88 -36.69
C ASN A 116 15.26 -62.12 -35.98
N SER A 117 14.65 -62.95 -36.83
CA SER A 117 14.72 -64.42 -36.76
C SER A 117 14.87 -64.98 -38.19
N ASP A 118 15.81 -65.92 -38.32
CA ASP A 118 16.36 -66.67 -39.48
C ASP A 118 17.38 -66.00 -40.42
#